data_AF-A0A933C8C2-F1
#
_entry.id   AF-A0A933C8C2-F1
#
_cell.length_a   1.000
_cell.length_b   1.000
_cell.length_c   1.000
_cell.angle_alpha   90.00
_cell.angle_beta   90.00
_cell.angle_gamma   90.00
#
_symmetry.space_group_name_H-M   'P 1'
#
loop_
_entity.id
_entity.type
_entity.pdbx_description
1 polymer ?
#
loop_
_entity_poly.entity_id
_entity_poly.type
_entity_poly.pdbx_seq_one_letter_code
_entity_poly.pdbx_strand_id
1 'polypeptide(L)'
;MGIELAAVEVTGVEATRAAVEVRLADGKVLAFQALTPQAPGAGLGKRGFLCGPPALYVARLDADAVRRAVATMASELSGYWLRIYGRASAEPAPAKPKVKGPALAVASVGLTDVEPKRSPARCSAVAQVRLTDGREFSILTASPAWFAEAFQETWLAYFYGPSVLFLSSVEAKLARQAAEDLLARGDRWLCLYDSPRTTLARVLVDFKARHQ
;
A
#
# COMPACT_ATOMS: atom_id res chain seq x y z
N MET A 1 -24.83 7.86 8.60
CA MET A 1 -23.97 8.87 9.26
C MET A 1 -22.77 9.08 8.36
N GLY A 2 -22.67 10.23 7.68
CA GLY A 2 -21.52 10.57 6.85
C GLY A 2 -20.32 10.93 7.74
N ILE A 3 -19.10 10.62 7.30
CA ILE A 3 -17.89 11.10 7.95
C ILE A 3 -17.55 12.44 7.32
N GLU A 4 -17.58 13.47 8.14
CA GLU A 4 -17.28 14.84 7.72
C GLU A 4 -15.86 15.20 8.13
N LEU A 5 -15.10 15.74 7.16
CA LEU A 5 -13.75 16.23 7.38
C LEU A 5 -13.83 17.64 7.98
N ALA A 6 -13.22 17.85 9.14
CA ALA A 6 -13.10 19.18 9.75
C ALA A 6 -11.86 19.91 9.27
N ALA A 7 -10.71 19.22 9.16
CA ALA A 7 -9.48 19.79 8.67
C ALA A 7 -8.55 18.72 8.07
N VAL A 8 -7.72 19.15 7.11
CA VAL A 8 -6.62 18.35 6.57
C VAL A 8 -5.35 19.19 6.58
N GLU A 9 -4.39 18.78 7.40
CA GLU A 9 -3.09 19.42 7.58
C GLU A 9 -2.03 18.57 6.87
N VAL A 10 -1.14 19.24 6.13
CA VAL A 10 -0.03 18.62 5.41
C VAL A 10 1.25 19.21 5.96
N THR A 11 2.09 18.37 6.56
CA THR A 11 3.29 18.81 7.29
C THR A 11 4.50 17.97 6.93
N GLY A 12 5.71 18.44 7.24
CA GLY A 12 6.94 17.68 7.00
C GLY A 12 7.13 17.30 5.53
N VAL A 13 6.85 18.25 4.62
CA VAL A 13 6.97 18.03 3.18
C VAL A 13 8.45 17.87 2.82
N GLU A 14 8.82 16.67 2.39
CA GLU A 14 10.12 16.33 1.83
C GLU A 14 9.99 16.07 0.32
N ALA A 15 11.09 15.72 -0.35
CA ALA A 15 11.11 15.49 -1.80
C ALA A 15 10.15 14.38 -2.28
N THR A 16 9.89 13.35 -1.46
CA THR A 16 9.08 12.19 -1.86
C THR A 16 8.02 11.79 -0.85
N ARG A 17 7.89 12.51 0.27
CA ARG A 17 6.91 12.21 1.31
C ARG A 17 6.40 13.47 2.01
N ALA A 18 5.18 13.39 2.54
CA ALA A 18 4.64 14.34 3.49
C ALA A 18 3.78 13.61 4.53
N ALA A 19 3.71 14.14 5.75
CA ALA A 19 2.76 13.68 6.74
C ALA A 19 1.40 14.36 6.48
N VAL A 20 0.33 13.59 6.62
CA VAL A 20 -1.05 14.05 6.49
C VAL A 20 -1.78 13.78 7.78
N GLU A 21 -2.29 14.84 8.41
CA GLU A 21 -3.20 14.76 9.55
C GLU A 21 -4.61 15.16 9.10
N VAL A 22 -5.59 14.34 9.45
CA VAL A 22 -7.00 14.58 9.15
C VAL A 22 -7.77 14.64 10.46
N ARG A 23 -8.41 15.78 10.72
CA ARG A 23 -9.35 15.95 11.83
C ARG A 23 -10.76 15.76 11.33
N LEU A 24 -11.52 14.91 12.00
CA LEU A 24 -12.94 14.65 11.70
C LEU A 24 -13.82 15.58 12.54
N ALA A 25 -15.06 15.81 12.09
CA ALA A 25 -16.04 16.63 12.80
C ALA A 25 -16.39 16.08 14.20
N ASP A 26 -16.23 14.77 14.43
CA ASP A 26 -16.42 14.13 15.74
C ASP A 26 -15.21 14.28 16.68
N GLY A 27 -14.19 15.06 16.28
CA GLY A 27 -12.99 15.34 17.07
C GLY A 27 -11.88 14.28 16.93
N LYS A 28 -12.11 13.18 16.23
CA LYS A 28 -11.05 12.19 15.99
C LYS A 28 -9.98 12.73 15.04
N VAL A 29 -8.75 12.32 15.29
CA VAL A 29 -7.59 12.65 14.47
C VAL A 29 -7.02 11.38 13.88
N LEU A 30 -6.72 11.41 12.58
CA LEU A 30 -6.02 10.36 11.85
C LEU A 30 -4.74 10.91 11.24
N ALA A 31 -3.68 10.11 11.25
CA ALA A 31 -2.43 10.44 10.57
C ALA A 31 -2.05 9.33 9.59
N PHE A 32 -1.50 9.69 8.44
CA PHE A 32 -0.89 8.77 7.48
C PHE A 32 0.09 9.53 6.58
N GLN A 33 0.73 8.83 5.63
CA GLN A 33 1.69 9.45 4.71
C GLN A 33 1.10 9.66 3.31
N ALA A 34 1.40 10.83 2.73
CA ALA A 34 1.34 11.05 1.30
C ALA A 34 2.73 10.82 0.70
N LEU A 35 2.80 10.05 -0.39
CA LEU A 35 4.05 9.68 -1.06
C LEU A 35 4.00 10.06 -2.54
N THR A 36 5.13 10.43 -3.12
CA THR A 36 5.25 10.45 -4.59
C THR A 36 5.45 9.02 -5.13
N PRO A 37 5.17 8.75 -6.41
CA PRO A 37 5.39 7.43 -7.01
C PRO A 37 6.85 6.95 -6.97
N GLN A 38 7.81 7.86 -6.78
CA GLN A 38 9.24 7.55 -6.68
C GLN A 38 9.67 7.16 -5.26
N ALA A 39 8.88 7.50 -4.24
CA ALA A 39 9.19 7.24 -2.83
C ALA A 39 9.53 5.75 -2.53
N PRO A 40 8.83 4.75 -3.12
CA PRO A 40 9.15 3.35 -2.85
C PRO A 40 10.58 2.97 -3.24
N GLY A 41 11.14 3.58 -4.30
CA GLY A 41 12.50 3.31 -4.76
C GLY A 41 13.57 3.66 -3.73
N ALA A 42 13.38 4.80 -3.03
CA ALA A 42 14.26 5.21 -1.93
C ALA A 42 14.07 4.36 -0.67
N GLY A 43 12.90 3.75 -0.49
CA GLY A 43 12.53 2.99 0.71
C GLY A 43 12.96 1.52 0.74
N LEU A 44 13.37 0.92 -0.39
CA LEU A 44 13.72 -0.52 -0.45
C LEU A 44 14.91 -0.91 0.45
N GLY A 45 15.88 -0.01 0.61
CA GLY A 45 17.10 -0.25 1.38
C GLY A 45 17.84 -1.54 0.97
N LYS A 46 18.57 -2.15 1.91
CA LYS A 46 19.33 -3.41 1.69
C LYS A 46 18.44 -4.66 1.59
N ARG A 47 17.19 -4.57 2.03
CA ARG A 47 16.26 -5.71 2.08
C ARG A 47 15.73 -6.10 0.71
N GLY A 48 15.72 -5.15 -0.22
CA GLY A 48 15.17 -5.34 -1.57
C GLY A 48 13.64 -5.35 -1.62
N PHE A 49 12.93 -5.14 -0.51
CA PHE A 49 11.48 -4.98 -0.51
C PHE A 49 11.05 -3.92 0.49
N LEU A 50 9.90 -3.31 0.21
CA LEU A 50 9.28 -2.32 1.07
C LEU A 50 7.85 -2.76 1.38
N CYS A 51 7.60 -2.98 2.67
CA CYS A 51 6.28 -3.14 3.24
C CYS A 51 6.07 -2.09 4.34
N GLY A 52 4.87 -1.52 4.36
CA GLY A 52 4.53 -0.40 5.21
C GLY A 52 3.02 -0.15 5.23
N PRO A 53 2.56 0.81 6.05
CA PRO A 53 1.16 1.18 6.11
C PRO A 53 0.66 1.64 4.72
N PRO A 54 -0.64 1.53 4.43
CA PRO A 54 -1.25 2.13 3.25
C PRO A 54 -0.89 3.61 3.16
N ALA A 55 -0.51 4.04 1.97
CA ALA A 55 -0.12 5.42 1.68
C ALA A 55 -1.02 6.02 0.61
N LEU A 56 -1.21 7.33 0.67
CA LEU A 56 -1.83 8.10 -0.40
C LEU A 56 -0.72 8.44 -1.40
N TYR A 57 -0.83 7.99 -2.65
CA TYR A 57 0.13 8.39 -3.68
C TYR A 57 -0.37 9.64 -4.37
N VAL A 58 0.49 10.65 -4.53
CA VAL A 58 0.18 11.89 -5.23
C VAL A 58 1.27 12.22 -6.24
N ALA A 59 0.90 12.72 -7.41
CA ALA A 59 1.86 13.14 -8.43
C ALA A 59 2.81 14.22 -7.92
N ARG A 60 2.27 15.12 -7.08
CA ARG A 60 2.98 16.26 -6.49
C ARG A 60 2.56 16.42 -5.04
N LEU A 61 3.53 16.63 -4.16
CA LEU A 61 3.30 16.93 -2.74
C LEU A 61 2.99 18.41 -2.53
N ASP A 62 1.92 18.86 -3.17
CA ASP A 62 1.33 20.18 -2.95
C ASP A 62 0.16 20.02 -1.96
N ALA A 63 0.05 20.94 -1.00
CA ALA A 63 -0.95 20.85 0.05
C ALA A 63 -2.39 20.77 -0.51
N ASP A 64 -2.69 21.50 -1.59
CA ASP A 64 -4.03 21.52 -2.18
C ASP A 64 -4.31 20.23 -2.96
N ALA A 65 -3.36 19.67 -3.71
CA ALA A 65 -3.52 18.35 -4.33
C ALA A 65 -3.74 17.25 -3.29
N VAL A 66 -2.97 17.26 -2.20
CA VAL A 66 -3.14 16.29 -1.11
C VAL A 66 -4.51 16.46 -0.47
N ARG A 67 -4.93 17.68 -0.14
CA ARG A 67 -6.27 17.95 0.43
C ARG A 67 -7.40 17.48 -0.48
N ARG A 68 -7.32 17.77 -1.79
CA ARG A 68 -8.31 17.28 -2.77
C ARG A 68 -8.34 15.77 -2.82
N ALA A 69 -7.20 15.12 -2.86
CA ALA A 69 -7.11 13.66 -2.88
C ALA A 69 -7.71 13.03 -1.61
N VAL A 70 -7.47 13.61 -0.44
CA VAL A 70 -8.07 13.18 0.84
C VAL A 70 -9.58 13.39 0.84
N ALA A 71 -10.07 14.52 0.33
CA ALA A 71 -11.50 14.78 0.23
C ALA A 71 -12.20 13.76 -0.70
N THR A 72 -11.63 13.48 -1.87
CA THR A 72 -12.15 12.44 -2.78
C THR A 72 -12.13 11.07 -2.09
N MET A 73 -11.01 10.70 -1.47
CA MET A 73 -10.86 9.44 -0.73
C MET A 73 -11.93 9.27 0.36
N ALA A 74 -12.16 10.33 1.15
CA ALA A 74 -13.13 10.30 2.23
C ALA A 74 -14.58 10.17 1.72
N SER A 75 -14.91 10.87 0.63
CA SER A 75 -16.21 10.81 -0.02
C SER A 75 -16.50 9.40 -0.55
N GLU A 76 -15.56 8.81 -1.29
CA GLU A 76 -15.79 7.54 -1.98
C GLU A 76 -15.68 6.31 -1.06
N LEU A 77 -14.72 6.30 -0.15
CA LEU A 77 -14.52 5.17 0.76
C LEU A 77 -15.37 5.28 2.04
N SER A 78 -16.09 6.38 2.23
CA SER A 78 -16.94 6.61 3.42
C SER A 78 -16.19 6.33 4.73
N GLY A 79 -16.60 5.36 5.57
CA GLY A 79 -15.86 5.00 6.79
C GLY A 79 -14.77 3.97 6.63
N TYR A 80 -14.61 3.42 5.43
CA TYR A 80 -13.67 2.35 5.16
C TYR A 80 -12.22 2.86 5.13
N TRP A 81 -11.96 4.07 4.62
CA TRP A 81 -10.61 4.64 4.63
C TRP A 81 -10.06 4.86 6.05
N LEU A 82 -10.92 5.16 7.04
CA LEU A 82 -10.51 5.26 8.45
C LEU A 82 -9.93 3.94 8.97
N ARG A 83 -10.46 2.80 8.51
CA ARG A 83 -9.95 1.48 8.91
C ARG A 83 -8.63 1.14 8.24
N ILE A 84 -8.44 1.56 6.99
CA ILE A 84 -7.23 1.28 6.20
C ILE A 84 -6.09 2.21 6.63
N TYR A 85 -6.32 3.52 6.57
CA TYR A 85 -5.30 4.53 6.81
C TYR A 85 -5.16 4.89 8.29
N GLY A 86 -6.26 4.90 9.05
CA GLY A 86 -6.25 5.27 10.46
C GLY A 86 -5.68 4.21 11.40
N ARG A 87 -5.84 2.90 11.09
CA ARG A 87 -5.28 1.82 11.92
C ARG A 87 -3.80 1.56 11.64
N ALA A 88 -3.29 1.94 10.48
CA ALA A 88 -1.93 1.62 10.05
C ALA A 88 -0.87 2.58 10.64
N SER A 89 -1.31 3.71 11.21
CA SER A 89 -0.46 4.66 11.93
C SER A 89 -0.34 4.38 13.43
N ALA A 90 -1.06 3.37 13.96
CA ALA A 90 -0.86 2.91 15.33
C ALA A 90 0.37 1.98 15.37
N GLU A 91 1.31 2.26 16.28
CA GLU A 91 2.58 1.56 16.49
C GLU A 91 2.51 0.02 16.27
N PRO A 92 3.63 -0.62 15.87
CA PRO A 92 3.70 -2.07 15.87
C PRO A 92 3.31 -2.57 17.25
N ALA A 93 2.28 -3.42 17.32
CA ALA A 93 1.90 -4.03 18.58
C ALA A 93 3.15 -4.71 19.18
N PRO A 94 3.40 -4.58 20.49
CA PRO A 94 4.56 -5.23 21.13
C PRO A 94 4.55 -6.71 20.75
N ALA A 95 5.72 -7.23 20.40
CA ALA A 95 5.90 -8.60 19.96
C ALA A 95 5.16 -9.55 20.92
N LYS A 96 4.07 -10.16 20.46
CA LYS A 96 3.33 -11.13 21.28
C LYS A 96 4.32 -12.23 21.70
N PRO A 97 4.35 -12.63 22.98
CA PRO A 97 5.19 -13.74 23.41
C PRO A 97 4.91 -14.96 22.55
N LYS A 98 5.98 -15.65 22.12
CA LYS A 98 5.91 -16.87 21.31
C LYS A 98 5.07 -17.92 22.03
N VAL A 99 3.79 -18.01 21.69
CA VAL A 99 2.93 -19.12 22.10
C VAL A 99 3.44 -20.36 21.37
N LYS A 100 3.75 -21.44 22.12
CA LYS A 100 4.18 -22.74 21.60
C LYS A 100 3.04 -23.49 20.89
N GLY A 101 2.43 -22.87 19.88
CA GLY A 101 1.63 -23.57 18.87
C GLY A 101 2.49 -23.93 17.66
N PRO A 102 1.98 -24.71 16.69
CA PRO A 102 2.64 -24.81 15.39
C PRO A 102 2.84 -23.38 14.85
N ALA A 103 4.09 -23.02 14.58
CA ALA A 103 4.41 -21.68 14.13
C ALA A 103 3.73 -21.48 12.77
N LEU A 104 2.74 -20.58 12.74
CA LEU A 104 2.13 -20.12 11.50
C LEU A 104 3.25 -19.62 10.58
N ALA A 105 3.30 -20.13 9.36
CA ALA A 105 4.37 -19.87 8.41
C ALA A 105 3.83 -19.71 6.99
N VAL A 106 4.62 -19.09 6.14
CA VAL A 106 4.36 -19.04 4.70
C VAL A 106 4.66 -20.43 4.12
N ALA A 107 3.63 -21.12 3.63
CA ALA A 107 3.76 -22.41 2.98
C ALA A 107 4.32 -22.22 1.56
N SER A 108 3.68 -21.38 0.74
CA SER A 108 4.09 -21.12 -0.64
C SER A 108 3.82 -19.67 -1.04
N VAL A 109 4.59 -19.21 -2.03
CA VAL A 109 4.35 -17.96 -2.74
C VAL A 109 4.50 -18.22 -4.24
N GLY A 110 3.46 -17.90 -5.01
CA GLY A 110 3.46 -17.91 -6.47
C GLY A 110 3.31 -16.50 -7.02
N LEU A 111 3.94 -16.20 -8.15
CA LEU A 111 3.70 -14.97 -8.90
C LEU A 111 2.82 -15.26 -10.11
N THR A 112 1.68 -14.60 -10.19
CA THR A 112 0.74 -14.67 -11.31
C THR A 112 0.62 -13.31 -11.99
N ASP A 113 0.02 -13.31 -13.18
CA ASP A 113 -0.36 -12.07 -13.89
C ASP A 113 0.79 -11.07 -14.05
N VAL A 114 1.98 -11.60 -14.37
CA VAL A 114 3.20 -10.79 -14.52
C VAL A 114 3.08 -9.92 -15.76
N GLU A 115 2.97 -8.61 -15.54
CA GLU A 115 2.82 -7.59 -16.59
C GLU A 115 4.17 -7.09 -17.12
N PRO A 116 4.19 -6.51 -18.34
CA PRO A 116 5.22 -6.90 -19.30
C PRO A 116 6.65 -6.45 -18.97
N LYS A 117 7.51 -7.44 -19.26
CA LYS A 117 8.87 -7.68 -18.83
C LYS A 117 9.90 -6.97 -19.71
N ARG A 118 10.28 -5.73 -19.37
CA ARG A 118 11.62 -5.25 -19.75
C ARG A 118 12.69 -5.96 -18.91
N SER A 119 12.41 -6.11 -17.60
CA SER A 119 13.20 -6.89 -16.66
C SER A 119 12.38 -7.16 -15.38
N PRO A 120 12.80 -8.10 -14.52
CA PRO A 120 12.23 -8.28 -13.19
C PRO A 120 12.25 -7.01 -12.31
N ALA A 121 13.14 -6.06 -12.59
CA ALA A 121 13.23 -4.77 -11.90
C ALA A 121 12.27 -3.70 -12.46
N ARG A 122 11.47 -4.03 -13.49
CA ARG A 122 10.51 -3.13 -14.15
C ARG A 122 9.24 -3.89 -14.54
N CYS A 123 8.61 -4.52 -13.56
CA CYS A 123 7.34 -5.22 -13.77
C CYS A 123 6.43 -5.12 -12.54
N SER A 124 5.18 -5.56 -12.74
CA SER A 124 4.22 -5.83 -11.69
C SER A 124 3.71 -7.26 -11.81
N ALA A 125 3.20 -7.79 -10.71
CA ALA A 125 2.62 -9.13 -10.63
C ALA A 125 1.66 -9.21 -9.45
N VAL A 126 0.92 -10.30 -9.37
CA VAL A 126 0.15 -10.65 -8.18
C VAL A 126 0.87 -11.78 -7.44
N ALA A 127 1.22 -11.57 -6.18
CA ALA A 127 1.78 -12.60 -5.32
C ALA A 127 0.65 -13.36 -4.61
N GLN A 128 0.49 -14.64 -4.93
CA GLN A 128 -0.41 -15.56 -4.23
C GLN A 128 0.35 -16.19 -3.07
N VAL A 129 0.01 -15.81 -1.84
CA VAL A 129 0.65 -16.28 -0.61
C VAL A 129 -0.27 -17.26 0.08
N ARG A 130 0.21 -18.47 0.37
CA ARG A 130 -0.51 -19.47 1.16
C ARG A 130 0.19 -19.71 2.48
N LEU A 131 -0.55 -19.72 3.58
CA LEU A 131 -0.05 -20.05 4.91
C LEU A 131 -0.20 -21.54 5.21
N THR A 132 0.54 -22.03 6.22
CA THR A 132 0.50 -23.43 6.66
C THR A 132 -0.84 -23.88 7.22
N ASP A 133 -1.70 -22.95 7.65
CA ASP A 133 -3.07 -23.21 8.11
C ASP A 133 -4.11 -23.20 6.97
N GLY A 134 -3.67 -23.01 5.72
CA GLY A 134 -4.53 -23.04 4.53
C GLY A 134 -5.11 -21.68 4.12
N ARG A 135 -4.91 -20.60 4.90
CA ARG A 135 -5.30 -19.25 4.45
C ARG A 135 -4.51 -18.82 3.22
N GLU A 136 -5.17 -18.12 2.31
CA GLU A 136 -4.60 -17.61 1.07
C GLU A 136 -4.81 -16.10 0.97
N PHE A 137 -3.80 -15.39 0.48
CA PHE A 137 -3.79 -13.95 0.28
C PHE A 137 -3.33 -13.64 -1.15
N SER A 138 -3.94 -12.65 -1.77
CA SER A 138 -3.58 -12.16 -3.09
C SER A 138 -3.03 -10.74 -2.94
N ILE A 139 -1.73 -10.55 -3.19
CA ILE A 139 -1.04 -9.28 -2.93
C ILE A 139 -0.58 -8.65 -4.23
N LEU A 140 -0.99 -7.41 -4.50
CA LEU A 140 -0.44 -6.62 -5.60
C LEU A 140 1.04 -6.32 -5.34
N THR A 141 1.89 -6.64 -6.30
CA THR A 141 3.34 -6.38 -6.25
C THR A 141 3.81 -5.58 -7.45
N ALA A 142 4.79 -4.73 -7.24
CA ALA A 142 5.44 -3.99 -8.33
C ALA A 142 6.88 -3.66 -7.99
N SER A 143 7.70 -3.47 -9.02
CA SER A 143 8.93 -2.72 -8.82
C SER A 143 8.64 -1.22 -8.72
N PRO A 144 9.43 -0.45 -7.93
CA PRO A 144 9.24 0.99 -7.86
C PRO A 144 9.34 1.69 -9.21
N ALA A 145 10.24 1.22 -10.08
CA ALA A 145 10.39 1.78 -11.42
C ALA A 145 9.12 1.58 -12.26
N TRP A 146 8.56 0.37 -12.25
CA TRP A 146 7.31 0.09 -12.96
C TRP A 146 6.16 0.94 -12.43
N PHE A 147 6.03 1.08 -11.10
CA PHE A 147 4.94 1.86 -10.52
C PHE A 147 5.04 3.35 -10.83
N ALA A 148 6.25 3.92 -10.78
CA ALA A 148 6.49 5.31 -11.15
C ALA A 148 6.19 5.57 -12.64
N GLU A 149 6.64 4.68 -13.53
CA GLU A 149 6.35 4.73 -14.97
C GLU A 149 4.83 4.64 -15.21
N ALA A 150 4.16 3.63 -14.65
CA ALA A 150 2.71 3.43 -14.80
C ALA A 150 1.89 4.62 -14.28
N PHE A 151 2.26 5.19 -13.13
CA PHE A 151 1.58 6.35 -12.56
C PHE A 151 1.67 7.57 -13.50
N GLN A 152 2.85 7.79 -14.09
CA GLN A 152 3.09 8.86 -15.05
C GLN A 152 2.36 8.62 -16.37
N GLU A 153 2.45 7.41 -16.95
CA GLU A 153 1.77 7.02 -18.19
C GLU A 153 0.25 7.07 -18.08
N THR A 154 -0.27 6.86 -16.88
CA THR A 154 -1.70 6.94 -16.58
C THR A 154 -2.14 8.38 -16.29
N TRP A 155 -1.21 9.33 -16.10
CA TRP A 155 -1.49 10.74 -15.77
C TRP A 155 -2.36 10.87 -14.51
N LEU A 156 -2.12 10.01 -13.52
CA LEU A 156 -2.85 10.07 -12.25
C LEU A 156 -2.42 11.30 -11.46
N ALA A 157 -3.38 12.07 -10.96
CA ALA A 157 -3.09 13.14 -9.99
C ALA A 157 -2.80 12.55 -8.60
N TYR A 158 -3.54 11.50 -8.24
CA TYR A 158 -3.42 10.76 -6.99
C TYR A 158 -3.87 9.32 -7.17
N PHE A 159 -3.55 8.46 -6.20
CA PHE A 159 -4.04 7.09 -6.07
C PHE A 159 -4.19 6.74 -4.59
N TYR A 160 -5.40 6.29 -4.23
CA TYR A 160 -5.70 5.65 -2.95
C TYR A 160 -6.38 4.31 -3.24
N GLY A 161 -5.93 3.24 -2.61
CA GLY A 161 -6.35 1.90 -3.01
C GLY A 161 -5.68 0.80 -2.20
N PRO A 162 -5.69 -0.45 -2.71
CA PRO A 162 -5.00 -1.56 -2.06
C PRO A 162 -3.52 -1.25 -1.86
N SER A 163 -2.96 -1.78 -0.77
CA SER A 163 -1.52 -1.67 -0.49
C SER A 163 -0.73 -2.40 -1.58
N VAL A 164 0.32 -1.77 -2.08
CA VAL A 164 1.23 -2.39 -3.07
C VAL A 164 2.49 -2.82 -2.36
N LEU A 165 2.88 -4.09 -2.53
CA LEU A 165 4.14 -4.61 -2.03
C LEU A 165 5.25 -4.33 -3.05
N PHE A 166 6.19 -3.46 -2.68
CA PHE A 166 7.27 -3.08 -3.58
C PHE A 166 8.47 -4.01 -3.46
N LEU A 167 8.93 -4.52 -4.58
CA LEU A 167 10.07 -5.43 -4.69
C LEU A 167 11.12 -4.82 -5.63
N SER A 168 12.41 -4.87 -5.27
CA SER A 168 13.50 -4.40 -6.14
C SER A 168 13.55 -5.19 -7.45
N SER A 169 13.23 -6.49 -7.36
CA SER A 169 13.02 -7.43 -8.45
C SER A 169 11.79 -8.27 -8.14
N VAL A 170 10.80 -8.32 -9.03
CA VAL A 170 9.57 -9.10 -8.81
C VAL A 170 9.86 -10.58 -9.07
N GLU A 171 10.33 -11.24 -8.02
CA GLU A 171 10.72 -12.65 -8.01
C GLU A 171 10.12 -13.38 -6.82
N ALA A 172 9.79 -14.66 -7.00
CA ALA A 172 9.11 -15.46 -5.96
C ALA A 172 9.90 -15.53 -4.65
N LYS A 173 11.24 -15.58 -4.71
CA LYS A 173 12.11 -15.59 -3.53
C LYS A 173 11.95 -14.31 -2.71
N LEU A 174 11.96 -13.15 -3.35
CA LEU A 174 11.86 -11.85 -2.68
C LEU A 174 10.44 -11.59 -2.19
N ALA A 175 9.44 -11.97 -2.98
CA ALA A 175 8.04 -11.96 -2.57
C ALA A 175 7.78 -12.84 -1.34
N ARG A 176 8.41 -14.02 -1.27
CA ARG A 176 8.36 -14.90 -0.09
C ARG A 176 8.98 -14.26 1.14
N GLN A 177 10.17 -13.68 1.02
CA GLN A 177 10.83 -12.97 2.13
C GLN A 177 9.97 -11.81 2.65
N ALA A 178 9.34 -11.07 1.74
CA ALA A 178 8.42 -10.00 2.10
C ALA A 178 7.14 -10.51 2.80
N ALA A 179 6.56 -11.60 2.32
CA ALA A 179 5.40 -12.23 2.95
C ALA A 179 5.70 -12.77 4.35
N GLU A 180 6.87 -13.39 4.53
CA GLU A 180 7.37 -13.84 5.83
C GLU A 180 7.55 -12.66 6.80
N ASP A 181 8.04 -11.50 6.31
CA ASP A 181 8.14 -10.29 7.12
C ASP A 181 6.78 -9.69 7.49
N LEU A 182 5.83 -9.63 6.56
CA LEU A 182 4.46 -9.20 6.84
C LEU A 182 3.84 -10.08 7.93
N LEU A 183 3.99 -11.41 7.80
CA LEU A 183 3.49 -12.37 8.78
C LEU A 183 4.17 -12.19 10.15
N ALA A 184 5.48 -11.97 10.19
CA ALA A 184 6.23 -11.74 11.42
C ALA A 184 5.77 -10.47 12.17
N ARG A 185 5.29 -9.45 11.44
CA ARG A 185 4.68 -8.24 12.01
C ARG A 185 3.22 -8.46 12.45
N GLY A 186 2.65 -9.62 12.16
CA GLY A 186 1.32 -10.09 12.51
C GLY A 186 0.36 -10.17 11.33
N ASP A 187 -0.50 -11.18 11.34
CA ASP A 187 -1.47 -11.53 10.28
C ASP A 187 -2.28 -10.35 9.73
N ARG A 188 -2.53 -9.32 10.54
CA ARG A 188 -3.21 -8.08 10.12
C ARG A 188 -2.54 -7.43 8.90
N TRP A 189 -1.22 -7.55 8.79
CA TRP A 189 -0.46 -7.00 7.68
C TRP A 189 -0.74 -7.74 6.38
N LEU A 190 -0.88 -9.07 6.42
CA LEU A 190 -1.31 -9.81 5.24
C LEU A 190 -2.73 -9.39 4.82
N CYS A 191 -3.65 -9.17 5.77
CA CYS A 191 -4.98 -8.66 5.46
C CYS A 191 -4.99 -7.24 4.86
N LEU A 192 -4.05 -6.36 5.24
CA LEU A 192 -3.93 -5.00 4.66
C LEU A 192 -3.41 -5.00 3.23
N TYR A 193 -2.69 -6.06 2.85
CA TYR A 193 -2.13 -6.27 1.52
C TYR A 193 -2.99 -7.19 0.66
N ASP A 194 -3.94 -7.90 1.26
CA ASP A 194 -4.90 -8.71 0.54
C ASP A 194 -5.75 -7.83 -0.36
N SER A 195 -5.83 -8.23 -1.62
CA SER A 195 -6.36 -7.43 -2.70
C SER A 195 -7.16 -8.31 -3.64
N PRO A 196 -8.11 -7.74 -4.41
CA PRO A 196 -8.83 -8.51 -5.41
C PRO A 196 -7.87 -9.22 -6.35
N ARG A 197 -8.25 -10.42 -6.82
CA ARG A 197 -7.47 -11.21 -7.80
C ARG A 197 -7.53 -10.53 -9.18
N THR A 198 -6.82 -9.42 -9.32
CA THR A 198 -6.71 -8.58 -10.52
C THR A 198 -5.30 -8.00 -10.62
N THR A 199 -4.92 -7.49 -11.79
CA THR A 199 -3.60 -6.89 -12.00
C THR A 199 -3.55 -5.45 -11.51
N LEU A 200 -2.36 -5.00 -11.08
CA LEU A 200 -2.17 -3.62 -10.64
C LEU A 200 -2.42 -2.61 -11.77
N ALA A 201 -2.06 -2.92 -13.02
CA ALA A 201 -2.35 -2.00 -14.13
C ALA A 201 -3.85 -1.83 -14.33
N ARG A 202 -4.63 -2.92 -14.25
CA ARG A 202 -6.09 -2.83 -14.31
C ARG A 202 -6.64 -2.00 -13.15
N VAL A 203 -6.13 -2.17 -11.93
CA VAL A 203 -6.51 -1.33 -10.78
C VAL A 203 -6.26 0.15 -11.08
N LEU A 204 -5.10 0.51 -11.64
CA LEU A 204 -4.77 1.89 -11.95
C LEU A 204 -5.64 2.47 -13.07
N VAL A 205 -5.95 1.69 -14.10
CA VAL A 205 -6.86 2.08 -15.20
C VAL A 205 -8.29 2.29 -14.68
N ASP A 206 -8.81 1.34 -13.90
CA ASP A 206 -10.15 1.43 -13.32
C ASP A 206 -10.24 2.57 -12.29
N PHE A 207 -9.14 2.88 -11.60
CA PHE A 207 -9.04 4.06 -10.76
C PHE A 207 -9.12 5.33 -11.61
N LYS A 208 -8.24 5.49 -12.62
CA LYS A 208 -8.25 6.65 -13.53
C LYS A 208 -9.65 6.94 -14.08
N ALA A 209 -10.33 5.91 -14.59
CA ALA A 209 -11.65 6.05 -15.20
C ALA A 209 -12.73 6.62 -14.25
N ARG A 210 -12.54 6.51 -12.93
CA ARG A 210 -13.49 7.00 -11.91
C ARG A 210 -13.19 8.41 -11.41
N HIS A 211 -11.96 8.90 -11.59
CA HIS A 211 -11.51 10.18 -11.00
C HIS A 211 -10.96 11.16 -12.05
N GLN A 212 -11.31 10.95 -13.32
CA GLN A 212 -11.06 11.88 -14.42
C GLN A 212 -12.35 12.52 -14.91
#